data_AF-A0A529VP10-F1
#
_entry.id   AF-A0A529VP10-F1
#
_cell.length_a   1.000
_cell.length_b   1.000
_cell.length_c   1.000
_cell.angle_alpha   90.00
_cell.angle_beta   90.00
_cell.angle_gamma   90.00
#
_symmetry.space_group_name_H-M   'P 1'
#
loop_
_entity.id
_entity.type
_entity.pdbx_description
1 polymer ?
#
loop_
_entity_poly.entity_id
_entity_poly.type
_entity_poly.pdbx_seq_one_letter_code
_entity_poly.pdbx_strand_id
1 'polypeptide(L)' 'VYQTLPHSASGPDLSRSKKTANGLFVASFEPERGVIRQGELQSWLLTLKTAAGAPVEGAAITVSGGMPQH' A
#
# COMPACT_ATOMS: atom_id res chain seq x y z
N VAL A 1 8.52 34.73 1.70
CA VAL A 1 8.30 34.11 0.36
C VAL A 1 8.95 32.74 0.40
N TYR A 2 8.18 31.66 0.45
CA TYR A 2 8.73 30.30 0.41
C TYR A 2 8.54 29.76 -1.01
N GLN A 3 9.67 29.56 -1.70
CA GLN A 3 9.72 28.97 -3.03
C GLN A 3 9.43 27.46 -2.91
N THR A 4 8.34 27.00 -3.54
CA THR A 4 8.08 25.57 -3.73
C THR A 4 9.03 25.03 -4.78
N LEU A 5 10.08 24.33 -4.33
CA LEU A 5 10.91 23.50 -5.21
C LEU A 5 10.04 22.38 -5.81
N PRO A 6 10.18 22.07 -7.12
CA PRO A 6 9.51 20.93 -7.72
C PRO A 6 10.07 19.66 -7.04
N HIS A 7 9.23 18.95 -6.29
CA HIS A 7 9.61 17.67 -5.71
C HIS A 7 9.67 16.65 -6.86
N SER A 8 10.87 16.38 -7.37
CA SER A 8 11.10 15.24 -8.25
C SER A 8 10.60 13.97 -7.55
N ALA A 9 9.67 13.26 -8.20
CA ALA A 9 8.96 12.09 -7.68
C ALA A 9 9.84 10.81 -7.63
N SER A 10 10.97 10.85 -6.94
CA SER A 10 11.89 9.71 -6.79
C SER A 10 11.81 9.05 -5.40
N GLY A 11 10.66 9.16 -4.72
CA GLY A 11 10.42 8.52 -3.43
C GLY A 11 9.77 7.13 -3.55
N PRO A 12 9.80 6.31 -2.49
CA PRO A 12 9.05 5.07 -2.43
C PRO A 12 7.55 5.32 -2.64
N ASP A 13 6.88 4.41 -3.34
CA ASP A 13 5.43 4.46 -3.53
C ASP A 13 4.72 4.20 -2.18
N LEU A 14 4.16 5.26 -1.59
CA LEU A 14 3.43 5.20 -0.33
C LEU A 14 1.93 4.93 -0.52
N SER A 15 1.49 4.62 -1.74
CA SER A 15 0.09 4.36 -2.04
C SER A 15 -0.42 3.13 -1.30
N ARG A 16 -1.57 3.28 -0.65
CA ARG A 16 -2.25 2.20 0.10
C ARG A 16 -3.24 1.39 -0.71
N SER A 17 -3.45 1.78 -1.97
CA SER A 17 -4.29 1.06 -2.90
C SER A 17 -3.63 1.06 -4.26
N LYS A 18 -3.52 -0.12 -4.88
CA LYS A 18 -2.89 -0.26 -6.19
C LYS A 18 -3.50 -1.41 -6.97
N LYS A 19 -3.57 -1.22 -8.29
CA LYS A 19 -3.81 -2.32 -9.22
C LYS A 19 -2.57 -3.21 -9.29
N THR A 20 -2.79 -4.50 -9.43
CA THR A 20 -1.69 -5.42 -9.80
C THR A 20 -1.14 -5.06 -11.17
N ALA A 21 0.09 -5.48 -11.49
CA ALA A 21 0.75 -5.12 -12.75
C ALA A 21 -0.09 -5.47 -13.99
N ASN A 22 -0.80 -6.59 -13.95
CA ASN A 22 -1.69 -7.04 -15.04
C ASN A 22 -3.10 -6.43 -14.97
N GLY A 23 -3.37 -5.55 -13.99
CA GLY A 23 -4.65 -4.84 -13.84
C GLY A 23 -5.82 -5.71 -13.37
N LEU A 24 -5.62 -6.98 -13.06
CA LEU A 24 -6.69 -7.94 -12.75
C LEU A 24 -7.29 -7.76 -11.35
N PHE A 25 -6.50 -7.24 -10.42
CA PHE A 25 -6.90 -7.08 -9.02
C PHE A 25 -6.52 -5.69 -8.51
N VAL A 26 -7.23 -5.26 -7.48
CA VAL A 26 -6.92 -4.09 -6.68
C VAL A 26 -6.68 -4.56 -5.25
N ALA A 27 -5.48 -4.30 -4.75
CA ALA A 27 -5.13 -4.52 -3.35
C ALA A 27 -5.15 -3.19 -2.61
N SER A 28 -5.82 -3.13 -1.47
CA SER A 28 -5.84 -1.97 -0.58
C SER A 28 -5.51 -2.39 0.84
N PHE A 29 -4.72 -1.61 1.56
CA PHE A 29 -4.39 -1.87 2.96
C PHE A 29 -4.53 -0.62 3.83
N GLU A 30 -5.03 -0.79 5.04
CA GLU A 30 -5.21 0.30 6.00
C GLU A 30 -4.84 -0.16 7.41
N PRO A 31 -4.36 0.75 8.28
CA PRO A 31 -4.15 0.41 9.68
C PRO A 31 -5.50 0.02 10.28
N GLU A 32 -5.52 -1.05 11.07
CA GLU A 32 -6.75 -1.50 11.74
C GLU A 32 -7.29 -0.41 12.67
N ARG A 33 -6.39 0.32 13.34
CA ARG A 33 -6.72 1.39 14.30
C ARG A 33 -5.63 2.46 14.34
N GLY A 34 -6.03 3.69 14.66
CA GLY A 34 -5.15 4.73 15.18
C GLY A 34 -4.09 5.25 14.20
N VAL A 35 -3.04 5.86 14.79
CA VAL A 35 -1.90 6.45 14.07
C VAL A 35 -0.78 5.44 14.01
N ILE A 36 -0.16 5.28 12.83
CA ILE A 36 0.98 4.39 12.63
C ILE A 36 2.22 5.03 13.25
N ARG A 37 2.88 4.30 14.16
CA ARG A 37 4.11 4.74 14.83
C ARG A 37 5.26 3.79 14.53
N GLN A 38 6.44 4.35 14.29
CA GLN A 38 7.66 3.59 14.09
C GLN A 38 8.10 2.92 15.39
N GLY A 39 8.61 1.68 15.30
CA GLY A 39 9.06 0.90 16.46
C GLY A 39 7.95 0.18 17.21
N GLU A 40 6.69 0.34 16.78
CA GLU A 40 5.53 -0.34 17.35
C GLU A 40 4.99 -1.40 16.39
N LEU A 41 4.49 -2.50 16.96
CA LEU A 41 3.76 -3.49 16.18
C LEU A 41 2.39 -2.93 15.78
N GLN A 42 2.01 -3.12 14.51
CA GLN A 42 0.78 -2.59 13.94
C GLN A 42 -0.04 -3.71 13.32
N SER A 43 -1.36 -3.62 13.47
CA SER A 43 -2.32 -4.46 12.75
C SER A 43 -2.80 -3.76 11.49
N TRP A 44 -2.92 -4.52 10.40
CA TRP A 44 -3.33 -4.01 9.09
C TRP A 44 -4.46 -4.84 8.53
N LEU A 45 -5.43 -4.18 7.90
CA LEU A 45 -6.49 -4.81 7.15
C LEU A 45 -6.16 -4.77 5.66
N LEU A 46 -6.15 -5.94 5.01
CA LEU A 46 -6.02 -6.07 3.56
C LEU A 46 -7.39 -6.33 2.94
N THR A 47 -7.77 -5.54 1.95
CA THR A 47 -8.90 -5.80 1.07
C THR A 47 -8.39 -6.11 -0.33
N LEU A 48 -8.80 -7.25 -0.88
CA LEU A 48 -8.47 -7.68 -2.25
C LEU A 48 -9.75 -7.81 -3.09
N LYS A 49 -9.78 -7.13 -4.23
CA LYS A 49 -10.91 -7.13 -5.16
C LYS A 49 -10.43 -7.39 -6.59
N THR A 50 -11.29 -7.96 -7.42
CA THR A 50 -11.10 -7.99 -8.87
C THR A 50 -11.19 -6.57 -9.45
N ALA A 51 -10.75 -6.40 -10.70
CA ALA A 51 -10.90 -5.13 -11.41
C ALA A 51 -12.37 -4.64 -11.51
N ALA A 52 -13.34 -5.56 -11.46
CA ALA A 52 -14.77 -5.27 -11.43
C ALA A 52 -15.31 -4.98 -10.02
N GLY A 53 -14.47 -5.05 -8.98
CA GLY A 53 -14.82 -4.72 -7.60
C GLY A 53 -15.33 -5.90 -6.76
N ALA A 54 -15.46 -7.09 -7.33
CA ALA A 54 -15.87 -8.29 -6.59
C ALA A 54 -14.75 -8.76 -5.63
N PRO A 55 -15.07 -9.32 -4.45
CA PRO A 55 -14.07 -9.94 -3.58
C PRO A 55 -13.29 -11.04 -4.30
N VAL A 56 -12.01 -11.19 -3.95
CA VAL A 56 -11.20 -12.33 -4.42
C VAL A 56 -11.24 -13.42 -3.36
N GLU A 57 -11.62 -14.63 -3.78
CA GLU A 57 -11.64 -15.82 -2.92
C GLU A 57 -10.43 -16.72 -3.20
N GLY A 58 -9.99 -17.49 -2.20
CA GLY A 58 -8.91 -18.48 -2.36
C GLY A 58 -7.52 -17.90 -2.65
N ALA A 59 -7.28 -16.62 -2.32
CA ALA A 59 -5.99 -15.99 -2.56
C ALA A 59 -4.91 -16.52 -1.59
N ALA A 60 -3.74 -16.84 -2.13
CA ALA A 60 -2.53 -17.00 -1.34
C ALA A 60 -1.90 -15.63 -1.07
N ILE A 61 -1.65 -15.30 0.20
CA ILE A 61 -1.11 -14.01 0.62
C ILE A 61 0.25 -14.22 1.29
N THR A 62 1.28 -13.59 0.74
CA THR A 62 2.61 -13.51 1.33
C THR A 62 2.95 -12.06 1.65
N VAL A 63 3.41 -11.80 2.87
CA VAL A 63 3.87 -10.46 3.28
C VAL A 63 5.39 -10.48 3.33
N SER A 64 6.02 -9.52 2.67
CA SER A 64 7.46 -9.31 2.71
C SER A 64 7.77 -7.86 3.07
N GLY A 65 8.94 -7.64 3.66
CA GLY A 65 9.46 -6.33 4.02
C GLY A 65 10.81 -6.08 3.38
N GLY A 66 11.16 -4.80 3.24
CA GLY A 66 12.45 -4.32 2.79
C GLY A 66 12.59 -2.84 3.12
N MET A 67 13.81 -2.31 3.11
CA MET A 67 14.04 -0.88 3.21
C MET A 67 14.19 -0.32 1.78
N PRO A 68 13.22 0.47 1.25
CA PRO A 68 13.18 0.84 -0.17
C PRO A 68 14.37 1.69 -0.68
N GLN A 69 15.26 2.14 0.21
CA GLN A 69 16.37 3.03 -0.08
C GLN A 69 17.75 2.41 0.25
N HIS A 70 17.83 1.12 0.54
CA HIS A 70 19.08 0.40 0.85
C HIS A 70 19.38 -0.71 -0.14
#